data_AF-A0A358MFG9-F1
#
_entry.id   AF-A0A358MFG9-F1
#
_cell.length_a   1.000
_cell.length_b   1.000
_cell.length_c   1.000
_cell.angle_alpha   90.00
_cell.angle_beta   90.00
_cell.angle_gamma   90.00
#
_symmetry.space_group_name_H-M   'P 1'
#
loop_
_entity.id
_entity.type
_entity.pdbx_description
1 polymer ?
#
loop_
_entity_poly.entity_id
_entity_poly.type
_entity_poly.pdbx_seq_one_letter_code
_entity_poly.pdbx_strand_id
1 'polypeptide(L)' 'MFESLGFENLTPGQAAIWFGLMIGAMFGALAQVTRFCFRSAILGGWRNEAAGVWIMALITATIGTQAAVRLEII' A
#
# COMPACT_ATOMS: atom_id res chain seq x y z
N MET A 1 8.02 -22.38 1.64
CA MET A 1 7.44 -22.40 0.26
C MET A 1 5.93 -22.50 0.40
N PHE A 2 5.10 -22.26 -0.63
CA PHE A 2 3.65 -22.06 -0.48
C PHE A 2 2.89 -23.14 0.33
N GLU A 3 3.35 -24.40 0.31
CA GLU A 3 2.88 -25.49 1.18
C GLU A 3 3.13 -25.27 2.69
N SER A 4 4.20 -24.57 3.07
CA SER A 4 4.51 -24.23 4.47
C SER A 4 3.49 -23.26 5.10
N LEU A 5 2.69 -22.58 4.26
CA LEU A 5 1.62 -21.68 4.70
C LEU A 5 0.29 -22.42 4.95
N GLY A 6 0.25 -23.75 4.77
CA GLY A 6 -0.93 -24.58 5.06
C GLY A 6 -2.05 -24.50 4.02
N PHE A 7 -1.78 -23.98 2.81
CA PHE A 7 -2.76 -23.90 1.75
C PHE A 7 -2.84 -25.22 0.97
N GLU A 8 -3.79 -26.09 1.32
CA GLU A 8 -4.02 -27.37 0.61
C GLU A 8 -4.87 -27.24 -0.66
N ASN A 9 -5.65 -26.16 -0.79
CA ASN A 9 -6.61 -25.98 -1.89
C ASN A 9 -6.40 -24.70 -2.70
N LEU A 10 -5.37 -23.90 -2.40
CA LEU A 10 -5.14 -22.61 -3.03
C LEU A 10 -3.80 -22.61 -3.77
N THR A 11 -3.85 -22.45 -5.09
CA THR A 11 -2.61 -22.36 -5.87
C THR A 11 -1.89 -21.03 -5.59
N PRO A 12 -0.54 -20.98 -5.66
CA PRO A 12 0.21 -19.76 -5.43
C PRO A 12 -0.25 -18.60 -6.32
N GLY A 13 -0.62 -18.89 -7.57
CA GLY A 13 -1.16 -17.92 -8.51
C GLY A 13 -2.50 -17.34 -8.08
N GLN A 14 -3.44 -18.17 -7.62
CA GLN A 14 -4.74 -17.68 -7.12
C GLN A 14 -4.57 -16.82 -5.87
N ALA A 15 -3.69 -17.19 -4.96
CA ALA A 15 -3.43 -16.40 -3.77
C ALA A 15 -2.82 -15.03 -4.10
N ALA A 16 -1.88 -14.98 -5.06
CA ALA A 16 -1.32 -13.71 -5.53
C ALA A 16 -2.39 -12.80 -6.14
N ILE A 17 -3.33 -13.35 -6.92
CA ILE A 17 -4.44 -12.59 -7.51
C ILE A 17 -5.36 -12.02 -6.42
N TRP A 18 -5.81 -12.85 -5.47
CA TRP A 18 -6.68 -12.40 -4.39
C TRP A 18 -5.99 -11.38 -3.48
N PHE A 19 -4.71 -11.59 -3.18
CA PHE A 19 -3.91 -10.66 -2.39
C PHE A 19 -3.73 -9.31 -3.11
N GLY A 20 -3.39 -9.33 -4.40
CA GLY A 20 -3.29 -8.12 -5.21
C GLY A 20 -4.61 -7.36 -5.30
N LEU A 21 -5.74 -8.08 -5.45
CA LEU A 21 -7.07 -7.49 -5.47
C LEU A 21 -7.43 -6.83 -4.13
N MET A 22 -7.11 -7.49 -3.01
CA MET A 22 -7.31 -6.93 -1.67
C MET A 22 -6.51 -5.63 -1.48
N ILE A 23 -5.22 -5.65 -1.83
CA ILE A 23 -4.36 -4.46 -1.73
C ILE A 23 -4.89 -3.34 -2.63
N GLY A 24 -5.23 -3.65 -3.87
CA GLY A 24 -5.76 -2.68 -4.82
C GLY A 24 -7.08 -2.05 -4.35
N ALA A 25 -7.99 -2.86 -3.79
CA ALA A 25 -9.25 -2.38 -3.24
C ALA A 25 -9.04 -1.49 -2.01
N MET A 26 -8.16 -1.89 -1.08
CA MET A 26 -7.80 -1.06 0.08
C MET A 26 -7.20 0.27 -0.35
N PHE A 27 -6.24 0.25 -1.29
CA PHE A 27 -5.60 1.46 -1.81
C PHE A 27 -6.60 2.36 -2.53
N GLY A 28 -7.48 1.81 -3.37
CA GLY A 28 -8.53 2.55 -4.06
C GLY A 28 -9.54 3.20 -3.11
N ALA A 29 -9.98 2.47 -2.09
CA ALA A 29 -10.89 2.99 -1.07
C ALA A 29 -10.25 4.15 -0.28
N LEU A 30 -9.00 3.98 0.15
CA LEU A 30 -8.23 5.02 0.81
C LEU A 30 -8.04 6.25 -0.09
N ALA A 31 -7.71 6.05 -1.36
CA ALA A 31 -7.54 7.14 -2.33
C ALA A 31 -8.84 7.92 -2.55
N GLN A 32 -9.99 7.23 -2.56
CA GLN A 32 -11.31 7.85 -2.68
C GLN A 32 -11.66 8.70 -1.45
N VAL A 33 -11.42 8.19 -0.24
CA VAL A 33 -11.70 8.90 1.02
C VAL A 33 -10.81 10.14 1.17
N THR A 34 -9.52 9.98 0.91
CA THR A 34 -8.50 11.02 1.09
C THR A 34 -8.47 12.05 -0.03
N ARG A 35 -9.23 11.84 -1.13
CA ARG A 35 -9.18 12.66 -2.36
C ARG A 35 -7.73 12.89 -2.80
N PHE A 36 -6.99 11.78 -2.91
CA PHE A 36 -5.55 11.68 -3.22
C PHE A 36 -5.20 12.14 -4.64
N CYS A 37 -5.84 13.18 -5.15
CA CYS A 37 -5.46 13.78 -6.41
C CYS A 37 -4.12 14.47 -6.18
N PHE A 38 -3.02 13.82 -6.57
CA PHE A 38 -1.67 14.39 -6.62
C PHE A 38 -1.67 15.78 -7.31
N ARG A 39 -2.62 15.98 -8.22
CA ARG A 39 -2.95 17.28 -8.84
C ARG A 39 -3.19 18.40 -7.83
N SER A 40 -3.87 18.14 -6.72
CA SER A 40 -4.16 19.11 -5.66
C SER A 40 -2.90 19.55 -4.90
N ALA A 41 -1.90 18.67 -4.79
CA ALA A 41 -0.62 18.99 -4.17
C ALA A 41 0.25 19.92 -5.05
N ILE A 42 0.06 19.91 -6.37
CA ILE A 42 0.86 20.70 -7.31
C ILE A 42 0.15 22.00 -7.74
N LEU A 43 -1.16 21.94 -7.99
CA LEU A 43 -1.93 23.03 -8.60
C LEU A 43 -3.12 23.52 -7.75
N GLY A 44 -3.26 23.06 -6.50
CA GLY A 44 -4.40 23.40 -5.62
C GLY A 44 -4.09 24.48 -4.58
N GLY A 45 -5.12 25.23 -4.16
CA GLY A 45 -5.01 26.27 -3.11
C GLY A 45 -4.65 25.75 -1.71
N TRP A 46 -4.78 24.44 -1.47
CA TRP A 46 -4.46 23.73 -0.22
C TRP A 46 -3.27 22.78 -0.42
N ARG A 47 -2.18 23.33 -0.97
CA ARG A 47 -0.97 22.58 -1.36
C ARG A 47 -0.26 21.93 -0.16
N ASN A 48 -0.24 22.61 0.99
CA ASN A 48 0.57 22.19 2.13
C ASN A 48 -0.04 20.98 2.83
N GLU A 49 -1.36 20.96 2.97
CA GLU A 49 -2.14 19.87 3.58
C GLU A 49 -2.05 18.61 2.72
N ALA A 50 -2.22 18.75 1.40
CA ALA A 50 -2.09 17.64 0.46
C ALA A 50 -0.65 17.10 0.38
N ALA A 51 0.37 17.98 0.45
CA ALA A 51 1.77 17.57 0.49
C ALA A 51 2.13 16.82 1.77
N GLY A 52 1.59 17.23 2.92
CA GLY A 52 1.81 16.56 4.21
C GLY A 52 1.35 15.10 4.19
N VAL A 53 0.19 14.81 3.61
CA VAL A 53 -0.32 13.44 3.47
C VAL A 53 0.60 12.59 2.60
N TRP A 54 1.10 13.13 1.49
CA TRP A 54 2.06 12.43 0.62
C TRP A 54 3.39 12.14 1.29
N ILE A 55 3.94 13.12 2.04
CA ILE A 55 5.18 12.92 2.80
C ILE A 55 4.98 11.85 3.87
N MET A 56 3.87 11.88 4.62
CA MET A 56 3.58 10.85 5.62
C MET A 56 3.43 9.46 5.01
N ALA A 57 2.81 9.35 3.83
CA ALA A 57 2.73 8.09 3.09
C ALA A 57 4.12 7.59 2.69
N LEU A 58 4.98 8.47 2.16
CA LEU A 58 6.37 8.14 1.79
C LEU A 58 7.21 7.70 2.99
N ILE A 59 7.13 8.44 4.09
CA ILE A 59 7.83 8.10 5.34
C ILE A 59 7.36 6.74 5.84
N THR A 60 6.05 6.51 5.90
CA THR A 60 5.48 5.25 6.38
C THR A 60 5.92 4.07 5.50
N ALA A 61 5.86 4.23 4.18
CA ALA A 61 6.31 3.20 3.23
C ALA A 61 7.80 2.90 3.39
N THR A 62 8.65 3.94 3.50
CA THR A 62 10.10 3.80 3.63
C THR A 62 10.44 3.11 4.95
N ILE A 63 9.96 3.64 6.08
CA ILE A 63 10.21 3.06 7.41
C ILE A 63 9.68 1.63 7.49
N GLY A 64 8.46 1.39 6.99
CA GLY A 64 7.87 0.05 6.96
C GLY A 64 8.70 -0.95 6.17
N THR A 65 9.21 -0.56 5.00
CA THR A 65 10.07 -1.42 4.17
C THR A 65 11.40 -1.69 4.88
N GLN A 66 12.05 -0.64 5.41
CA GLN A 66 13.30 -0.81 6.15
C GLN A 66 13.13 -1.69 7.40
N ALA A 67 11.99 -1.57 8.09
CA ALA A 67 11.66 -2.42 9.25
C ALA A 67 11.43 -3.87 8.83
N ALA A 68 10.71 -4.10 7.74
CA ALA A 68 10.45 -5.44 7.23
C ALA A 68 11.74 -6.16 6.82
N VAL A 69 12.67 -5.46 6.17
CA VAL A 69 14.02 -5.98 5.87
C VAL A 69 14.80 -6.27 7.16
N ARG A 70 14.78 -5.36 8.13
CA ARG A 70 15.52 -5.54 9.40
C ARG A 70 14.99 -6.70 10.25
N LEU A 71 13.70 -6.98 10.16
CA LEU A 71 13.03 -8.07 10.86
C LEU A 71 13.03 -9.38 10.04
N GLU A 72 13.68 -9.40 8.87
CA GLU A 72 13.76 -10.56 7.97
C GLU A 72 12.38 -11.10 7.56
N ILE A 73 11.39 -10.21 7.46
CA ILE A 73 10.01 -10.54 7.05
C ILE A 73 9.92 -10.69 5.52
N ILE A 74 10.79 -10.00 4.78
CA ILE A 74 10.94 -10.03 3.31
C ILE A 74 12.40 -10.04 2.91
#